data_AF-A0AAW6UQU5-F1
#
_entry.id   AF-A0AAW6UQU5-F1
#
_cell.length_a   1.000
_cell.length_b   1.000
_cell.length_c   1.000
_cell.angle_alpha   90.00
_cell.angle_beta   90.00
_cell.angle_gamma   90.00
#
_symmetry.space_group_name_H-M   'P 1'
#
loop_
_entity.id
_entity.type
_entity.pdbx_description
1 polymer ?
#
loop_
_entity_poly.entity_id
_entity_poly.type
_entity_poly.pdbx_seq_one_letter_code
_entity_poly.pdbx_strand_id
1 'polypeptide(L)'
;MFEIAEISLSQKIWCVSLILSCGWISSYYYQQIIKPPFDTDIAIGSILMGCGVYVFFFLIYGWHPQWAVVAGIIGGIGFSYRAT
;
A
#
# COMPACT_ATOMS: atom_id res chain seq x y z
N MET A 1 14.27 18.21 -14.71
CA MET A 1 13.00 18.76 -14.18
C MET A 1 12.02 17.60 -14.22
N PHE A 2 11.69 17.00 -13.08
CA PHE A 2 10.65 15.96 -13.04
C PHE A 2 9.32 16.67 -13.27
N GLU A 3 8.78 16.57 -14.48
CA GLU A 3 7.39 16.94 -14.73
C GLU A 3 6.51 16.00 -13.92
N ILE A 4 5.98 16.51 -12.80
CA ILE A 4 4.87 15.87 -12.10
C ILE A 4 3.67 16.06 -13.04
N ALA A 5 3.51 15.15 -14.00
CA ALA A 5 2.37 15.16 -14.89
C ALA A 5 1.09 15.22 -14.05
N GLU A 6 0.27 16.25 -14.27
CA GLU A 6 -1.04 16.36 -13.63
C GLU A 6 -1.90 15.19 -14.12
N ILE A 7 -1.97 14.14 -13.31
CA ILE A 7 -2.86 13.01 -13.57
C ILE A 7 -4.29 13.34 -13.18
N SER A 8 -5.24 12.73 -13.88
CA SER A 8 -6.66 12.94 -13.64
C SER A 8 -7.07 12.51 -12.22
N LEU A 9 -8.15 13.11 -11.71
CA LEU A 9 -8.74 12.70 -10.43
C LEU A 9 -9.08 11.20 -10.41
N SER A 10 -9.53 10.64 -11.53
CA SER A 10 -9.83 9.21 -11.65
C SER A 10 -8.59 8.33 -11.47
N GLN A 11 -7.43 8.74 -12.00
CA GLN A 11 -6.18 8.00 -11.79
C GLN A 11 -5.71 8.07 -10.34
N LYS A 12 -5.89 9.21 -9.67
CA LYS A 12 -5.58 9.35 -8.23
C LYS A 12 -6.44 8.42 -7.38
N ILE A 13 -7.75 8.43 -7.62
CA ILE A 13 -8.69 7.52 -6.94
C ILE A 13 -8.30 6.07 -7.20
N TRP A 14 -7.97 5.71 -8.44
CA TRP A 14 -7.55 4.36 -8.78
C TRP A 14 -6.29 3.91 -8.04
N CYS A 15 -5.28 4.77 -7.94
CA CYS A 15 -4.07 4.48 -7.17
C CYS A 15 -4.38 4.26 -5.68
N VAL A 16 -5.23 5.10 -5.09
CA VAL A 16 -5.65 4.94 -3.69
C VAL A 16 -6.39 3.61 -3.50
N SER A 17 -7.33 3.26 -4.39
CA SER A 17 -8.05 1.98 -4.33
C SER A 17 -7.11 0.78 -4.45
N LEU A 18 -6.05 0.87 -5.25
CA LEU A 18 -5.03 -0.17 -5.36
C LEU A 18 -4.24 -0.33 -4.06
N ILE A 19 -3.83 0.77 -3.41
CA ILE A 19 -3.12 0.70 -2.12
C ILE A 19 -4.00 0.07 -1.04
N LEU A 20 -5.26 0.50 -0.95
CA LEU A 20 -6.21 -0.02 0.03
C LEU A 20 -6.44 -1.53 -0.17
N SER A 21 -6.75 -1.96 -1.40
CA SER A 21 -7.03 -3.37 -1.70
C SER A 21 -5.78 -4.25 -1.57
N CYS A 22 -4.65 -3.85 -2.15
CA CYS A 22 -3.40 -4.61 -2.06
C CYS A 22 -2.86 -4.67 -0.63
N GLY A 23 -2.92 -3.57 0.13
CA GLY A 23 -2.50 -3.53 1.54
C GLY A 23 -3.34 -4.44 2.42
N TRP A 24 -4.66 -4.41 2.26
CA TRP A 24 -5.56 -5.29 3.00
C TRP A 24 -5.34 -6.76 2.66
N ILE A 25 -5.29 -7.10 1.36
CA ILE A 25 -5.14 -8.48 0.90
C ILE A 25 -3.79 -9.05 1.35
N SER A 26 -2.70 -8.31 1.15
CA SER A 26 -1.37 -8.78 1.54
C SER A 26 -1.22 -8.90 3.06
N SER A 27 -1.77 -7.97 3.85
CA SER A 27 -1.84 -8.09 5.31
C SER A 27 -2.64 -9.32 5.74
N TYR A 28 -3.82 -9.54 5.15
CA TYR A 28 -4.68 -10.68 5.45
C TYR A 28 -3.95 -12.00 5.19
N TYR A 29 -3.42 -12.18 3.99
CA TYR A 29 -2.69 -13.42 3.65
C TYR A 29 -1.45 -13.60 4.52
N TYR A 30 -0.72 -12.53 4.82
CA TYR A 30 0.43 -12.62 5.69
C TYR A 30 0.02 -13.13 7.07
N GLN A 31 -0.95 -12.49 7.72
CA GLN A 31 -1.47 -12.92 9.03
C GLN A 31 -2.03 -14.36 9.00
N GLN A 32 -2.64 -14.81 7.91
CA GLN A 32 -3.08 -16.20 7.79
C GLN A 32 -1.90 -17.19 7.75
N ILE A 33 -0.79 -16.82 7.09
CA ILE A 33 0.41 -17.67 6.99
C ILE A 33 1.08 -17.88 8.35
N ILE A 34 1.19 -16.82 9.14
CA ILE A 34 1.79 -16.86 10.49
C ILE A 34 0.85 -17.40 11.58
N LYS A 35 -0.41 -17.72 11.22
CA LYS A 35 -1.48 -18.25 12.08
C LYS A 35 -2.00 -17.40 13.27
N PRO A 36 -1.74 -16.08 13.45
CA PRO A 36 -2.55 -15.30 14.37
C PRO A 36 -4.01 -15.20 13.88
N PRO A 37 -4.97 -14.94 14.79
CA PRO A 37 -6.27 -14.46 14.39
C PRO A 37 -6.10 -13.17 13.58
N PHE A 38 -6.91 -13.00 12.53
CA PHE A 38 -6.84 -11.81 11.71
C PHE A 38 -7.15 -10.57 12.56
N ASP A 39 -6.16 -9.68 12.65
CA ASP A 39 -6.24 -8.41 13.35
C ASP A 39 -6.42 -7.28 12.33
N THR A 40 -7.55 -6.59 12.47
CA THR A 40 -7.94 -5.49 11.60
C THR A 40 -7.08 -4.25 11.84
N ASP A 41 -6.59 -4.03 13.06
CA ASP A 41 -5.72 -2.90 13.38
C ASP A 41 -4.39 -3.05 12.66
N ILE A 42 -3.88 -4.27 12.55
CA ILE A 42 -2.68 -4.59 11.76
C ILE A 42 -2.91 -4.34 10.26
N ALA A 43 -4.10 -4.65 9.74
CA ALA A 43 -4.44 -4.38 8.35
C ALA A 43 -4.58 -2.88 8.05
N ILE A 44 -5.13 -2.10 8.99
CA ILE A 44 -5.19 -0.63 8.87
C ILE A 44 -3.79 -0.03 8.94
N GLY A 45 -2.94 -0.46 9.89
CA GLY A 45 -1.55 -0.02 9.99
C GLY A 45 -0.73 -0.35 8.74
N SER A 46 -0.97 -1.52 8.16
CA SER A 46 -0.39 -1.94 6.87
C SER A 46 -0.75 -1.02 5.72
N ILE A 47 -2.02 -0.59 5.63
CA ILE A 47 -2.47 0.37 4.63
C ILE A 47 -1.79 1.73 4.83
N LEU A 48 -1.70 2.22 6.06
CA LEU A 48 -1.03 3.49 6.38
C LEU A 48 0.46 3.44 5.99
N MET A 49 1.13 2.33 6.28
CA MET A 49 2.51 2.09 5.86
C MET A 49 2.63 2.07 4.33
N GLY A 50 1.70 1.39 3.64
CA GLY A 50 1.65 1.36 2.18
C GLY A 50 1.43 2.74 1.56
N CYS A 51 0.57 3.57 2.14
CA CYS A 51 0.42 4.96 1.75
C CYS A 51 1.73 5.75 1.90
N GLY A 52 2.46 5.57 3.02
CA GLY A 52 3.77 6.21 3.23
C GLY A 52 4.80 5.79 2.19
N VAL A 53 4.89 4.49 1.88
CA VAL A 53 5.76 3.95 0.82
C VAL A 53 5.38 4.52 -0.55
N TYR A 54 4.08 4.65 -0.84
CA TYR A 54 3.62 5.21 -2.10
C TYR A 54 3.97 6.70 -2.24
N VAL A 55 3.85 7.49 -1.18
CA VAL A 55 4.30 8.90 -1.17
C VAL A 55 5.78 8.99 -1.48
N PHE A 56 6.60 8.09 -0.94
CA PHE A 56 8.03 8.03 -1.26
C PHE A 56 8.29 7.70 -2.74
N PHE A 57 7.63 6.68 -3.29
CA PHE A 57 7.74 6.36 -4.71
C PHE A 57 7.23 7.46 -5.62
N PHE A 58 6.17 8.16 -5.21
CA PHE A 58 5.64 9.32 -5.93
C PHE A 58 6.70 10.42 -6.07
N LEU A 59 7.47 10.71 -5.03
CA LEU A 59 8.51 11.74 -5.07
C LEU A 59 9.65 11.41 -6.04
N ILE A 60 9.90 10.13 -6.31
CA ILE A 60 11.02 9.66 -7.14
C ILE A 60 10.59 9.36 -8.58
N TYR A 61 9.42 8.74 -8.74
CA TYR A 61 8.98 8.15 -10.00
C TYR A 61 7.66 8.76 -10.53
N GLY A 62 7.02 9.66 -9.78
CA GLY A 62 5.73 10.24 -10.14
C GLY A 62 4.54 9.31 -9.90
N TRP A 63 3.37 9.71 -10.41
CA TRP A 63 2.12 8.98 -10.21
C TRP A 63 2.02 7.78 -11.15
N HIS A 64 2.28 6.57 -10.65
CA HIS A 64 2.11 5.33 -11.40
C HIS A 64 1.33 4.27 -10.62
N PRO A 65 0.31 3.64 -11.24
CA PRO A 65 -0.50 2.61 -10.58
C PRO A 65 0.31 1.36 -10.21
N GLN A 66 1.40 1.06 -10.94
CA GLN A 66 2.29 -0.05 -10.59
C GLN A 66 2.94 0.16 -9.22
N TRP A 67 3.36 1.40 -8.91
CA TRP A 67 3.95 1.72 -7.60
C TRP A 67 2.91 1.69 -6.49
N ALA A 68 1.63 1.97 -6.78
CA ALA A 68 0.54 1.85 -5.83
C ALA A 68 0.34 0.40 -5.37
N VAL A 69 0.40 -0.55 -6.30
CA VAL A 69 0.35 -1.98 -5.99
C VAL A 69 1.55 -2.42 -5.15
N VAL A 70 2.76 -2.07 -5.59
CA VAL A 70 4.00 -2.43 -4.88
C VAL A 70 4.01 -1.85 -3.47
N ALA A 71 3.62 -0.59 -3.31
CA ALA A 71 3.54 0.07 -2.01
C ALA A 71 2.51 -0.59 -1.09
N GLY A 72 1.33 -0.96 -1.61
CA GLY A 72 0.32 -1.71 -0.87
C GLY A 72 0.86 -3.05 -0.36
N ILE A 73 1.55 -3.82 -1.22
CA ILE A 73 2.13 -5.12 -0.84
C ILE A 73 3.24 -4.96 0.21
N ILE A 74 4.14 -4.00 0.03
CA ILE A 74 5.22 -3.71 0.99
C ILE A 74 4.64 -3.28 2.34
N GLY A 75 3.61 -2.43 2.33
CA GLY A 75 2.89 -2.01 3.54
C GLY A 75 2.24 -3.18 4.27
N GLY A 76 1.50 -4.02 3.55
CA GLY A 76 0.86 -5.24 4.04
C GLY A 76 1.82 -6.22 4.70
N ILE A 77 2.85 -6.63 3.97
CA ILE A 77 3.82 -7.62 4.48
C ILE A 77 4.69 -6.99 5.57
N GLY A 78 5.22 -5.79 5.34
CA GLY A 78 6.20 -5.16 6.22
C GLY A 78 5.62 -4.82 7.60
N PHE A 79 4.41 -4.23 7.64
CA PHE A 79 3.78 -3.90 8.91
C PHE A 79 3.27 -5.16 9.63
N SER A 80 2.65 -6.09 8.91
CA SER A 80 2.16 -7.35 9.51
C SER A 80 3.29 -8.20 10.08
N TYR A 81 4.46 -8.23 9.44
CA TYR A 81 5.67 -8.87 9.98
C TYR A 81 6.16 -8.21 11.27
N ARG A 82 6.07 -6.88 11.37
CA ARG A 82 6.51 -6.17 12.58
C ARG A 82 5.52 -6.35 13.73
N ALA A 83 4.24 -6.39 13.42
CA ALA A 83 3.16 -6.37 14.40
C ALA A 83 2.78 -7.77 14.93
N THR A 84 3.25 -8.84 14.27
CA THR A 84 3.10 -10.23 14.74
C THR A 84 4.41 -10.75 15.33
#